data_AF-A0A314YBZ9-F1
#
_entry.id   AF-A0A314YBZ9-F1
#
_cell.length_a   1.000
_cell.length_b   1.000
_cell.length_c   1.000
_cell.angle_alpha   90.00
_cell.angle_beta   90.00
_cell.angle_gamma   90.00
#
_symmetry.space_group_name_H-M   'P 1'
#
loop_
_entity.id
_entity.type
_entity.pdbx_description
1 polymer ?
#
loop_
_entity_poly.entity_id
_entity_poly.type
_entity_poly.pdbx_seq_one_letter_code
_entity_poly.pdbx_strand_id
1 'polypeptide(L)'
;MIQDSSKFLSAFQMNVGFGKTNNITEVMPTNFTLGIPGYTCGDAFLVSPTRSSPDGRRWVQTLETWNVTCMYSQFRASPSPKCCVSLSAFYNSTIVPCPKCSCGCQGLPGAKCLKSGEKSPHLLELPRVRENEEVPPLVTCSQHMCPIRVHWHVKQSYKEYWRVKITITNHNFVKNYSSWSLVVQHPNLRSVTQLFSFNYHPLNAYGNINDTGMFWGIKSYNDMLLASGQSGNAQSEMLLHKDPGIFTFREGWTFPRRISFNGDECVMPPPDEYPTLPNSATTSRPSSVFFSFLILVFVF
;
A
#
# COMPACT_ATOMS: atom_id res chain seq x y z
N MET A 1 -11.53 -10.44 15.15
CA MET A 1 -11.10 -9.09 14.72
C MET A 1 -9.94 -8.68 15.60
N ILE A 2 -8.74 -8.47 15.02
CA ILE A 2 -7.54 -8.01 15.75
C ILE A 2 -7.42 -6.47 15.71
N GLN A 3 -8.36 -5.78 15.05
CA GLN A 3 -8.52 -4.34 15.17
C GLN A 3 -9.19 -4.02 16.52
N ASP A 4 -8.67 -2.99 17.19
CA ASP A 4 -9.18 -2.49 18.46
C ASP A 4 -10.70 -2.32 18.41
N SER A 5 -11.43 -3.04 19.26
CA SER A 5 -12.90 -3.01 19.30
C SER A 5 -13.44 -1.62 19.68
N SER A 6 -12.62 -0.71 20.18
CA SER A 6 -13.05 0.67 20.41
C SER A 6 -12.98 1.55 19.15
N LYS A 7 -12.37 1.08 18.05
CA LYS A 7 -12.01 1.90 16.88
C LYS A 7 -12.59 1.43 15.53
N PHE A 8 -13.54 0.50 15.53
CA PHE A 8 -14.12 -0.06 14.30
C PHE A 8 -15.43 0.62 13.84
N LEU A 9 -15.92 1.61 14.59
CA LEU A 9 -17.18 2.28 14.26
C LEU A 9 -16.98 3.25 13.09
N SER A 10 -17.82 3.09 12.07
CA SER A 10 -18.03 4.10 11.03
C SER A 10 -19.42 4.70 11.23
N ALA A 11 -19.49 6.03 11.26
CA ALA A 11 -20.73 6.78 11.33
C ALA A 11 -20.76 7.79 10.19
N PHE A 12 -21.92 7.96 9.58
CA PHE A 12 -22.13 8.92 8.50
C PHE A 12 -23.24 9.88 8.90
N GLN A 13 -22.99 11.17 8.65
CA GLN A 13 -24.00 12.20 8.79
C GLN A 13 -24.62 12.46 7.42
N MET A 14 -25.94 12.32 7.32
CA MET A 14 -26.68 12.69 6.12
C MET A 14 -27.10 14.15 6.22
N ASN A 15 -26.66 14.96 5.26
CA ASN A 15 -27.10 16.35 5.12
C ASN A 15 -28.06 16.45 3.94
N VAL A 16 -29.27 16.94 4.20
CA VAL A 16 -30.31 17.13 3.18
C VAL A 16 -30.40 18.63 2.87
N GLY A 17 -30.17 19.00 1.61
CA GLY A 17 -30.31 20.38 1.14
C GLY A 17 -31.76 20.76 0.83
N PHE A 18 -32.06 22.05 0.83
CA PHE A 18 -33.37 22.56 0.42
C PHE A 18 -33.54 22.50 -1.10
N GLY A 19 -34.69 22.01 -1.57
CA GLY A 19 -35.06 22.04 -2.99
C GLY A 19 -35.23 23.48 -3.48
N LYS A 20 -34.81 23.76 -4.73
CA LYS A 20 -34.86 25.10 -5.36
C LYS A 20 -36.27 25.56 -5.74
N THR A 21 -37.32 24.81 -5.41
CA THR A 21 -38.68 25.04 -5.90
C THR A 21 -39.66 25.34 -4.77
N ASN A 22 -40.42 26.43 -4.91
CA ASN A 22 -41.49 26.82 -3.99
C ASN A 22 -42.77 25.95 -4.13
N ASN A 23 -42.76 24.98 -5.04
CA ASN A 23 -43.85 24.04 -5.23
C ASN A 23 -43.58 22.79 -4.38
N ILE A 24 -44.52 22.48 -3.47
CA ILE A 24 -44.54 21.33 -2.55
C ILE A 24 -44.87 20.02 -3.31
N THR A 25 -44.44 19.91 -4.57
CA THR A 25 -44.49 18.62 -5.28
C THR A 25 -43.27 17.83 -4.85
N GLU A 26 -43.46 16.56 -4.52
CA GLU A 26 -42.44 15.58 -4.14
C GLU A 26 -41.43 15.43 -5.30
N VAL A 27 -40.46 16.35 -5.35
CA VAL A 27 -39.38 16.29 -6.35
C VAL A 27 -38.29 15.41 -5.77
N MET A 28 -37.99 14.33 -6.48
CA MET A 28 -36.91 13.42 -6.14
C MET A 28 -35.59 14.21 -5.93
N PRO A 29 -34.87 14.02 -4.82
CA PRO A 29 -33.59 14.68 -4.61
C PRO A 29 -32.59 14.28 -5.70
N THR A 30 -31.70 15.21 -6.06
CA THR A 30 -30.64 15.01 -7.06
C THR A 30 -29.27 15.32 -6.46
N ASN A 31 -28.18 14.89 -7.11
CA ASN A 31 -26.79 15.13 -6.68
C ASN A 31 -26.41 14.45 -5.36
N PHE A 32 -26.72 13.16 -5.24
CA PHE A 32 -26.25 12.36 -4.11
C PHE A 32 -24.72 12.25 -4.10
N THR A 33 -24.12 12.54 -2.95
CA THR A 33 -22.68 12.36 -2.74
C THR A 33 -22.45 11.82 -1.34
N LEU A 34 -21.44 10.96 -1.18
CA LEU A 34 -21.05 10.44 0.13
C LEU A 34 -20.05 11.37 0.87
N GLY A 35 -19.68 12.50 0.27
CA GLY A 35 -18.72 13.46 0.85
C GLY A 35 -17.30 12.92 1.02
N ILE A 36 -17.02 11.70 0.55
CA ILE A 36 -15.74 11.03 0.62
C ILE A 36 -15.17 10.80 -0.80
N PRO A 37 -13.85 10.93 -0.99
CA PRO A 37 -13.23 10.76 -2.29
C PRO A 37 -13.41 9.33 -2.81
N GLY A 38 -13.52 9.18 -4.14
CA GLY A 38 -13.63 7.88 -4.80
C GLY A 38 -15.04 7.34 -5.00
N TYR A 39 -16.03 7.86 -4.27
CA TYR A 39 -17.42 7.42 -4.46
C TYR A 39 -18.17 8.31 -5.45
N THR A 40 -18.88 7.68 -6.36
CA THR A 40 -19.79 8.34 -7.30
C THR A 40 -21.14 7.68 -7.23
N CYS A 41 -22.19 8.47 -6.98
CA CYS A 41 -23.56 7.99 -6.94
C CYS A 41 -24.25 8.29 -8.27
N GLY A 42 -25.05 7.33 -8.74
CA GLY A 42 -25.92 7.52 -9.89
C GLY A 42 -27.21 8.27 -9.51
N ASP A 43 -28.08 8.42 -10.50
CA ASP A 43 -29.42 8.97 -10.29
C ASP A 43 -30.27 8.03 -9.42
N ALA A 44 -31.14 8.59 -8.58
CA ALA A 44 -32.05 7.77 -7.79
C ALA A 44 -33.23 7.28 -8.63
N PHE A 45 -33.88 6.23 -8.16
CA PHE A 45 -35.12 5.75 -8.75
C PHE A 45 -36.12 5.32 -7.67
N LEU A 46 -37.41 5.45 -7.99
CA LEU A 46 -38.50 5.15 -7.07
C LEU A 46 -38.54 3.64 -6.79
N VAL A 47 -38.64 3.28 -5.52
CA VAL A 47 -38.85 1.90 -5.08
C VAL A 47 -40.05 1.83 -4.13
N SER A 48 -40.51 0.60 -3.86
CA SER A 48 -41.62 0.39 -2.93
C SER A 48 -41.36 1.04 -1.57
N PRO A 49 -42.37 1.64 -0.93
CA PRO A 49 -42.13 2.43 0.28
C PRO A 49 -41.61 1.59 1.45
N THR A 50 -40.58 2.11 2.12
CA THR A 50 -39.93 1.45 3.26
C THR A 50 -40.83 1.48 4.49
N ARG A 51 -40.82 0.39 5.26
CA ARG A 51 -41.49 0.30 6.57
C ARG A 51 -40.45 0.13 7.65
N SER A 52 -40.47 1.01 8.65
CA SER A 52 -39.61 0.93 9.83
C SER A 52 -40.45 0.84 11.09
N SER A 53 -39.90 0.23 12.13
CA SER A 53 -40.56 0.08 13.42
C SER A 53 -39.59 0.51 14.53
N PRO A 54 -39.57 1.80 14.90
CA PRO A 54 -38.65 2.33 15.91
C PRO A 54 -38.70 1.55 17.23
N ASP A 55 -39.90 1.13 17.66
CA ASP A 55 -40.15 0.51 18.96
C ASP A 55 -40.55 -0.98 18.87
N GLY A 56 -40.46 -1.59 17.70
CA GLY A 56 -40.90 -2.98 17.45
C GLY A 56 -42.41 -3.25 17.51
N ARG A 57 -43.25 -2.26 17.87
CA ARG A 57 -44.71 -2.42 18.07
C ARG A 57 -45.60 -1.71 17.06
N ARG A 58 -45.08 -0.69 16.38
CA ARG A 58 -45.81 0.11 15.38
C ARG A 58 -44.97 0.24 14.13
N TRP A 59 -45.58 -0.06 12.99
CA TRP A 59 -44.95 0.13 11.69
C TRP A 59 -45.29 1.52 11.16
N VAL A 60 -44.26 2.29 10.85
CA VAL A 60 -44.37 3.57 10.14
C VAL A 60 -43.92 3.32 8.71
N GLN A 61 -44.77 3.69 7.76
CA GLN A 61 -44.48 3.60 6.33
C GLN A 61 -44.08 4.99 5.82
N THR A 62 -42.94 5.08 5.14
CA THR A 62 -42.54 6.29 4.42
C THR A 62 -43.44 6.47 3.20
N LEU A 63 -43.73 7.70 2.77
CA LEU A 63 -44.57 7.97 1.60
C LEU A 63 -43.88 7.49 0.32
N GLU A 64 -42.64 7.94 0.13
CA GLU A 64 -41.80 7.55 -1.00
C GLU A 64 -40.46 7.01 -0.51
N THR A 65 -39.86 6.11 -1.28
CA THR A 65 -38.51 5.61 -1.01
C THR A 65 -37.75 5.60 -2.32
N TRP A 66 -36.52 6.11 -2.24
CA TRP A 66 -35.63 6.23 -3.38
C TRP A 66 -34.42 5.32 -3.16
N ASN A 67 -34.05 4.57 -4.19
CA ASN A 67 -32.83 3.78 -4.18
C ASN A 67 -31.76 4.51 -4.99
N VAL A 68 -30.56 4.63 -4.41
CA VAL A 68 -29.39 5.25 -5.03
C VAL A 68 -28.25 4.24 -4.98
N THR A 69 -27.64 3.97 -6.13
CA THR A 69 -26.43 3.15 -6.21
C THR A 69 -25.20 4.04 -6.23
N CYS A 70 -24.33 3.88 -5.23
CA CYS A 70 -23.02 4.53 -5.19
C CYS A 70 -21.92 3.51 -5.44
N MET A 71 -21.01 3.83 -6.35
CA MET A 71 -19.88 2.97 -6.72
C MET A 71 -18.56 3.62 -6.29
N TYR A 72 -17.64 2.81 -5.79
CA TYR A 72 -16.28 3.23 -5.47
C TYR A 72 -15.34 3.01 -6.65
N SER A 73 -14.52 4.01 -6.95
CA SER A 73 -13.47 3.95 -7.96
C SER A 73 -12.14 4.41 -7.33
N GLN A 74 -11.15 3.51 -7.35
CA GLN A 74 -9.80 3.79 -6.83
C GLN A 74 -9.14 4.97 -7.56
N PHE A 75 -9.31 5.08 -8.88
CA PHE A 75 -8.79 6.20 -9.67
C PHE A 75 -9.35 7.56 -9.24
N ARG A 76 -10.63 7.61 -8.84
CA ARG A 76 -11.24 8.83 -8.28
C ARG A 76 -10.89 9.05 -6.82
N ALA A 77 -10.58 7.99 -6.08
CA ALA A 77 -10.23 8.07 -4.67
C ALA A 77 -8.84 8.64 -4.46
N SER A 78 -7.93 8.34 -5.39
CA SER A 78 -6.52 8.74 -5.32
C SER A 78 -6.07 9.31 -6.67
N PRO A 79 -6.52 10.53 -7.05
CA PRO A 79 -6.08 11.18 -8.29
C PRO A 79 -4.57 11.45 -8.30
N SER A 80 -3.99 11.62 -7.11
CA SER A 80 -2.55 11.64 -6.87
C SER A 80 -2.20 10.52 -5.88
N PRO A 81 -1.56 9.42 -6.32
CA PRO A 81 -1.10 8.38 -5.42
C PRO A 81 -0.24 8.94 -4.29
N LYS A 82 -0.26 8.30 -3.12
CA LYS A 82 0.53 8.72 -1.95
C LYS A 82 1.72 7.81 -1.66
N CYS A 83 1.86 6.71 -2.40
CA CYS A 83 2.95 5.78 -2.21
C CYS A 83 3.41 5.15 -3.52
N CYS A 84 4.66 4.71 -3.53
CA CYS A 84 5.26 3.97 -4.62
C CYS A 84 6.03 2.76 -4.10
N VAL A 85 6.26 1.79 -4.99
CA VAL A 85 6.98 0.56 -4.68
C VAL A 85 8.29 0.50 -5.44
N SER A 86 9.33 0.00 -4.77
CA SER A 86 10.62 -0.33 -5.37
C SER A 86 10.97 -1.78 -5.06
N LEU A 87 11.58 -2.46 -6.01
CA LEU A 87 11.79 -3.91 -5.95
C LEU A 87 13.27 -4.25 -6.07
N SER A 88 13.71 -5.28 -5.37
CA SER A 88 15.06 -5.82 -5.51
C SER A 88 15.10 -7.30 -5.15
N ALA A 89 16.13 -8.00 -5.62
CA ALA A 89 16.33 -9.42 -5.31
C ALA A 89 17.81 -9.76 -5.17
N PHE A 90 18.12 -10.79 -4.39
CA PHE A 90 19.50 -11.25 -4.17
C PHE A 90 20.23 -11.72 -5.44
N TYR A 91 19.47 -12.14 -6.45
CA TYR A 91 20.01 -12.66 -7.71
C TYR A 91 20.18 -11.56 -8.78
N ASN A 92 19.86 -10.30 -8.47
CA ASN A 92 19.97 -9.18 -9.41
C ASN A 92 20.61 -7.97 -8.69
N SER A 93 21.67 -7.42 -9.26
CA SER A 93 22.41 -6.30 -8.66
C SER A 93 21.68 -4.96 -8.79
N THR A 94 20.72 -4.85 -9.71
CA THR A 94 19.97 -3.62 -9.96
C THR A 94 18.72 -3.57 -9.09
N ILE A 95 18.51 -2.42 -8.44
CA ILE A 95 17.27 -2.11 -7.73
C ILE A 95 16.32 -1.43 -8.71
N VAL A 96 15.12 -1.99 -8.86
CA VAL A 96 14.05 -1.37 -9.63
C VAL A 96 13.47 -0.24 -8.79
N PRO A 97 13.66 1.04 -9.21
CA PRO A 97 13.21 2.17 -8.42
C PRO A 97 11.69 2.32 -8.49
N CYS A 98 11.14 3.21 -7.67
CA CYS A 98 9.78 3.68 -7.89
C CYS A 98 9.63 4.33 -9.28
N PRO A 99 8.51 4.14 -9.98
CA PRO A 99 8.26 4.81 -11.26
C PRO A 99 8.36 6.34 -11.14
N LYS A 100 8.93 6.95 -12.18
CA LYS A 100 9.09 8.41 -12.24
C LYS A 100 7.72 9.09 -12.16
N CYS A 101 7.67 10.17 -11.41
CA CYS A 101 6.46 10.97 -11.19
C CYS A 101 5.24 10.23 -10.61
N SER A 102 5.43 9.13 -9.88
CA SER A 102 4.34 8.34 -9.28
C SER A 102 3.34 9.19 -8.47
N CYS A 103 3.82 10.17 -7.69
CA CYS A 103 2.98 11.03 -6.86
C CYS A 103 3.04 12.52 -7.28
N GLY A 104 3.70 12.80 -8.40
CA GLY A 104 3.91 14.15 -8.93
C GLY A 104 5.28 14.33 -9.59
N CYS A 105 5.39 15.27 -10.53
CA CYS A 105 6.66 15.66 -11.13
C CYS A 105 7.16 16.99 -10.55
N GLN A 106 8.48 17.14 -10.45
CA GLN A 106 9.10 18.43 -10.17
C GLN A 106 8.73 19.45 -11.26
N GLY A 107 8.44 20.69 -10.87
CA GLY A 107 8.09 21.77 -11.79
C GLY A 107 6.60 21.92 -12.10
N LEU A 108 5.75 20.99 -11.64
CA LEU A 108 4.29 21.15 -11.71
C LEU A 108 3.74 21.92 -10.49
N PRO A 109 2.66 22.70 -10.66
CA PRO A 109 2.01 23.40 -9.55
C PRO A 109 1.53 22.38 -8.49
N GLY A 110 1.95 22.59 -7.23
CA GLY A 110 1.65 21.69 -6.10
C GLY A 110 2.79 20.73 -5.71
N ALA A 111 3.81 20.54 -6.54
CA ALA A 111 4.94 19.64 -6.27
C ALA A 111 6.12 20.36 -5.62
N LYS A 112 5.93 20.89 -4.40
CA LYS A 112 7.03 21.44 -3.58
C LYS A 112 7.76 20.32 -2.85
N CYS A 113 9.09 20.31 -2.96
CA CYS A 113 9.95 19.36 -2.25
C CYS A 113 11.17 20.07 -1.67
N LEU A 114 11.77 19.46 -0.65
CA LEU A 114 13.03 19.92 -0.06
C LEU A 114 14.19 19.17 -0.66
N LYS A 115 15.24 19.90 -1.06
CA LYS A 115 16.49 19.29 -1.53
C LYS A 115 17.30 18.77 -0.35
N SER A 116 18.14 17.77 -0.59
CA SER A 116 19.02 17.21 0.43
C SER A 116 19.96 18.28 0.99
N GLY A 117 19.88 18.56 2.30
CA GLY A 117 20.69 19.59 2.98
C GLY A 117 19.98 20.92 3.22
N GLU A 118 18.80 21.13 2.64
CA GLU A 118 17.95 22.28 2.92
C GLU A 118 17.24 22.07 4.27
N LYS A 119 17.27 23.08 5.16
CA LYS A 119 16.59 22.97 6.46
C LYS A 119 15.09 22.87 6.23
N SER A 120 14.45 21.88 6.84
CA SER A 120 12.98 21.81 6.85
C SER A 120 12.43 23.09 7.48
N PRO A 121 11.44 23.76 6.87
CA PRO A 121 10.79 24.89 7.49
C PRO A 121 10.17 24.44 8.83
N HIS A 122 10.13 25.34 9.81
CA HIS A 122 9.47 25.01 11.08
C HIS A 122 8.00 24.69 10.80
N LEU A 123 7.44 23.65 11.44
CA LEU A 123 6.04 23.24 11.28
C LEU A 123 5.05 24.42 11.50
N LEU A 124 5.47 25.43 12.25
CA LEU A 124 4.75 26.66 12.57
C LEU A 124 4.64 27.65 11.39
N GLU A 125 5.50 27.53 10.37
CA GLU A 125 5.53 28.41 9.18
C GLU A 125 4.69 27.86 8.01
N LEU A 126 4.20 26.63 8.12
CA LEU A 126 3.29 26.06 7.13
C LEU A 126 1.92 26.73 7.25
N PRO A 127 1.25 27.08 6.14
CA PRO A 127 -0.10 27.64 6.21
C PRO A 127 -0.99 26.64 6.96
N ARG A 128 -1.50 27.02 8.13
CA ARG A 128 -2.57 26.27 8.81
C ARG A 128 -3.84 26.48 8.01
N VAL A 129 -4.00 25.68 6.96
CA VAL A 129 -5.20 25.66 6.13
C VAL A 129 -6.31 24.99 6.95
N ARG A 130 -6.96 25.73 7.85
CA ARG A 130 -8.17 25.34 8.64
C ARG A 130 -8.01 24.03 9.46
N GLU A 131 -8.82 23.81 10.49
CA GLU A 131 -8.71 22.59 11.32
C GLU A 131 -9.06 21.29 10.56
N ASN A 132 -9.68 21.39 9.37
CA ASN A 132 -10.21 20.26 8.61
C ASN A 132 -9.55 20.01 7.24
N GLU A 133 -8.49 20.74 6.86
CA GLU A 133 -7.82 20.53 5.57
C GLU A 133 -6.47 19.81 5.77
N GLU A 134 -6.26 18.70 5.06
CA GLU A 134 -5.00 17.95 5.12
C GLU A 134 -3.86 18.84 4.61
N VAL A 135 -2.88 19.11 5.48
CA VAL A 135 -1.68 19.87 5.09
C VAL A 135 -0.98 19.13 3.94
N PRO A 136 -0.71 19.79 2.80
CA PRO A 136 -0.07 19.15 1.67
C PRO A 136 1.29 18.57 2.09
N PRO A 137 1.64 17.37 1.60
CA PRO A 137 2.88 16.71 2.00
C PRO A 137 4.09 17.50 1.49
N LEU A 138 5.03 17.80 2.38
CA LEU A 138 6.35 18.30 2.00
C LEU A 138 7.31 17.13 1.95
N VAL A 139 7.76 16.76 0.75
CA VAL A 139 8.57 15.55 0.54
C VAL A 139 10.03 15.87 0.24
N THR A 140 10.92 14.90 0.45
CA THR A 140 12.29 14.96 -0.09
C THR A 140 12.25 14.90 -1.61
N CYS A 141 12.98 15.81 -2.28
CA CYS A 141 13.06 15.82 -3.74
C CYS A 141 13.63 14.49 -4.26
N SER A 142 12.82 13.78 -5.04
CA SER A 142 13.14 12.51 -5.66
C SER A 142 12.53 12.44 -7.06
N GLN A 143 12.80 11.37 -7.80
CA GLN A 143 12.21 11.18 -9.13
C GLN A 143 10.71 10.80 -9.07
N HIS A 144 10.25 10.23 -7.95
CA HIS A 144 8.87 9.75 -7.77
C HIS A 144 7.98 10.69 -6.96
N MET A 145 8.56 11.56 -6.13
CA MET A 145 7.89 12.59 -5.32
C MET A 145 6.83 12.06 -4.34
N CYS A 146 6.89 10.77 -4.00
CA CYS A 146 5.93 10.14 -3.10
C CYS A 146 6.30 10.36 -1.63
N PRO A 147 5.32 10.64 -0.75
CA PRO A 147 5.55 10.74 0.68
C PRO A 147 5.89 9.39 1.31
N ILE A 148 5.38 8.28 0.79
CA ILE A 148 5.73 6.93 1.26
C ILE A 148 6.39 6.13 0.15
N ARG A 149 7.46 5.42 0.51
CA ARG A 149 8.10 4.42 -0.34
C ARG A 149 8.09 3.07 0.36
N VAL A 150 7.55 2.05 -0.31
CA VAL A 150 7.64 0.66 0.13
C VAL A 150 8.70 -0.04 -0.70
N HIS A 151 9.68 -0.63 -0.05
CA HIS A 151 10.72 -1.42 -0.69
C HIS A 151 10.51 -2.90 -0.38
N TRP A 152 10.38 -3.71 -1.43
CA TRP A 152 10.28 -5.16 -1.33
C TRP A 152 11.58 -5.79 -1.83
N HIS A 153 12.25 -6.50 -0.93
CA HIS A 153 13.53 -7.14 -1.22
C HIS A 153 13.45 -8.65 -1.01
N VAL A 154 13.67 -9.42 -2.08
CA VAL A 154 13.84 -10.88 -1.99
C VAL A 154 15.28 -11.15 -1.53
N LYS A 155 15.44 -11.44 -0.23
CA LYS A 155 16.75 -11.49 0.44
C LYS A 155 17.49 -12.80 0.22
N GLN A 156 16.78 -13.91 0.32
CA GLN A 156 17.39 -15.24 0.16
C GLN A 156 16.33 -16.29 -0.14
N SER A 157 16.75 -17.37 -0.80
CA SER A 157 15.93 -18.53 -1.08
C SER A 157 16.63 -19.79 -0.58
N TYR A 158 16.04 -20.46 0.43
CA TYR A 158 16.47 -21.76 0.95
C TYR A 158 15.76 -22.91 0.22
N LYS A 159 15.95 -24.15 0.66
CA LYS A 159 15.30 -25.32 0.06
C LYS A 159 13.78 -25.28 0.20
N GLU A 160 13.29 -25.11 1.43
CA GLU A 160 11.85 -25.14 1.76
C GLU A 160 11.24 -23.75 1.96
N TYR A 161 12.06 -22.73 2.22
CA TYR A 161 11.59 -21.39 2.55
C TYR A 161 12.29 -20.33 1.72
N TRP A 162 11.69 -19.15 1.66
CA TRP A 162 12.34 -17.95 1.13
C TRP A 162 12.06 -16.78 2.05
N ARG A 163 13.01 -15.84 2.07
CA ARG A 163 13.04 -14.71 2.97
C ARG A 163 12.85 -13.42 2.20
N VAL A 164 11.86 -12.64 2.62
CA VAL A 164 11.59 -11.30 2.09
C VAL A 164 11.82 -10.28 3.18
N LYS A 165 12.39 -9.13 2.80
CA LYS A 165 12.49 -7.94 3.63
C LYS A 165 11.60 -6.85 3.05
N ILE A 166 10.74 -6.28 3.90
CA ILE A 166 9.90 -5.12 3.59
C ILE A 166 10.47 -3.92 4.34
N THR A 167 10.65 -2.81 3.65
CA THR A 167 11.06 -1.53 4.25
C THR A 167 10.08 -0.44 3.84
N ILE A 168 9.37 0.15 4.80
CA ILE A 168 8.50 1.31 4.58
C ILE A 168 9.30 2.54 4.99
N THR A 169 9.45 3.49 4.07
CA THR A 169 10.17 4.75 4.32
C THR A 169 9.22 5.93 4.16
N ASN A 170 9.23 6.81 5.15
CA ASN A 170 8.52 8.08 5.10
C ASN A 170 9.45 9.17 4.59
N HIS A 171 9.09 9.74 3.46
CA HIS A 171 9.75 10.89 2.84
C HIS A 171 9.03 12.21 3.14
N ASN A 172 7.93 12.20 3.88
CA ASN A 172 7.18 13.38 4.28
C ASN A 172 7.78 14.02 5.54
N PHE A 173 8.08 15.32 5.50
CA PHE A 173 8.62 16.09 6.63
C PHE A 173 7.55 16.59 7.61
N VAL A 174 6.28 16.59 7.20
CA VAL A 174 5.18 17.25 7.95
C VAL A 174 4.28 16.24 8.63
N LYS A 175 4.20 15.01 8.11
CA LYS A 175 3.26 13.98 8.57
C LYS A 175 3.97 12.77 9.17
N ASN A 176 3.63 12.47 10.41
CA ASN A 176 3.87 11.16 11.04
C ASN A 176 2.65 10.26 10.76
N TYR A 177 2.87 8.96 10.57
CA TYR A 177 1.80 7.99 10.37
C TYR A 177 1.70 7.09 11.60
N SER A 178 0.70 7.33 12.45
CA SER A 178 0.37 6.48 13.60
C SER A 178 -0.57 5.35 13.19
N SER A 179 -0.45 4.19 13.83
CA SER A 179 -1.25 2.99 13.54
C SER A 179 -1.31 2.66 12.05
N TRP A 180 -0.18 2.81 11.37
CA TRP A 180 -0.10 2.58 9.93
C TRP A 180 -0.42 1.12 9.59
N SER A 181 -0.95 0.91 8.40
CA SER A 181 -1.29 -0.40 7.86
C SER A 181 -0.74 -0.55 6.46
N LEU A 182 -0.20 -1.73 6.18
CA LEU A 182 0.28 -2.13 4.86
C LEU A 182 -0.49 -3.38 4.46
N VAL A 183 -1.19 -3.33 3.33
CA VAL A 183 -1.84 -4.51 2.76
C VAL A 183 -1.06 -4.93 1.53
N VAL A 184 -0.72 -6.21 1.46
CA VAL A 184 0.04 -6.80 0.37
C VAL A 184 -0.77 -7.93 -0.22
N GLN A 185 -0.90 -7.95 -1.54
CA GLN A 185 -1.46 -9.07 -2.28
C GLN A 185 -0.33 -9.86 -2.95
N HIS A 186 -0.14 -11.10 -2.51
CA HIS A 186 0.83 -12.03 -3.07
C HIS A 186 0.35 -13.48 -2.86
N PRO A 187 0.34 -14.35 -3.90
CA PRO A 187 -0.19 -15.72 -3.81
C PRO A 187 0.34 -16.54 -2.64
N ASN A 188 1.60 -16.34 -2.27
CA ASN A 188 2.26 -17.08 -1.19
C ASN A 188 1.99 -16.56 0.25
N LEU A 189 1.22 -15.47 0.44
CA LEU A 189 0.86 -15.01 1.79
C LEU A 189 -0.07 -15.98 2.53
N ARG A 190 -0.65 -16.95 1.83
CA ARG A 190 -1.36 -18.09 2.43
C ARG A 190 -0.47 -18.98 3.31
N SER A 191 0.86 -18.93 3.13
CA SER A 191 1.83 -19.82 3.77
C SER A 191 2.96 -19.04 4.47
N VAL A 192 2.60 -17.97 5.18
CA VAL A 192 3.51 -17.24 6.08
C VAL A 192 3.89 -18.15 7.24
N THR A 193 5.19 -18.42 7.39
CA THR A 193 5.69 -19.28 8.48
C THR A 193 6.17 -18.46 9.66
N GLN A 194 6.85 -17.35 9.38
CA GLN A 194 7.37 -16.47 10.42
C GLN A 194 7.38 -15.03 9.93
N LEU A 195 7.04 -14.11 10.84
CA LEU A 195 7.12 -12.68 10.61
C LEU A 195 7.92 -12.04 11.74
N PHE A 196 8.77 -11.09 11.38
CA PHE A 196 9.60 -10.33 12.30
C PHE A 196 9.19 -8.87 12.29
N SER A 197 9.18 -8.24 13.46
CA SER A 197 9.02 -6.79 13.67
C SER A 197 7.68 -6.17 13.28
N PHE A 198 6.78 -6.84 12.55
CA PHE A 198 5.41 -6.40 12.27
C PHE A 198 4.39 -7.41 12.81
N ASN A 199 3.16 -6.95 13.01
CA ASN A 199 2.00 -7.83 13.17
C ASN A 199 1.43 -8.21 11.80
N TYR A 200 0.71 -9.33 11.73
CA TYR A 200 0.09 -9.82 10.50
C TYR A 200 -1.29 -10.41 10.72
N HIS A 201 -2.17 -10.19 9.74
CA HIS A 201 -3.48 -10.80 9.68
C HIS A 201 -3.83 -11.12 8.21
N PRO A 202 -4.15 -12.37 7.87
CA PRO A 202 -4.63 -12.72 6.54
C PRO A 202 -6.04 -12.12 6.31
N LEU A 203 -6.26 -11.47 5.17
CA LEU A 203 -7.55 -10.88 4.81
C LEU A 203 -8.33 -11.83 3.90
N ASN A 204 -9.10 -12.73 4.50
CA ASN A 204 -9.91 -13.72 3.79
C ASN A 204 -11.33 -13.17 3.51
N ALA A 205 -11.43 -12.00 2.89
CA ALA A 205 -12.71 -11.31 2.69
C ALA A 205 -13.67 -12.07 1.75
N TYR A 206 -13.12 -12.87 0.82
CA TYR A 206 -13.88 -13.65 -0.15
C TYR A 206 -13.42 -15.10 -0.12
N GLY A 207 -13.76 -15.83 0.95
CA GLY A 207 -13.71 -17.30 1.14
C GLY A 207 -12.52 -18.09 0.58
N ASN A 208 -12.37 -18.10 -0.75
CA ASN A 208 -11.37 -18.86 -1.50
C ASN A 208 -10.07 -18.09 -1.78
N ILE A 209 -10.03 -16.76 -1.56
CA ILE A 209 -8.87 -15.92 -1.87
C ILE A 209 -8.16 -15.51 -0.58
N ASN A 210 -7.09 -16.24 -0.25
CA ASN A 210 -6.23 -15.99 0.93
C ASN A 210 -4.84 -15.47 0.50
N ASP A 211 -4.77 -14.74 -0.61
CA ASP A 211 -3.53 -14.19 -1.17
C ASP A 211 -3.20 -12.79 -0.62
N THR A 212 -4.03 -12.26 0.27
CA THR A 212 -3.92 -10.90 0.76
C THR A 212 -3.65 -10.88 2.26
N GLY A 213 -2.62 -10.15 2.66
CA GLY A 213 -2.17 -10.03 4.03
C GLY A 213 -2.10 -8.57 4.48
N MET A 214 -2.64 -8.29 5.66
CA MET A 214 -2.51 -6.99 6.33
C MET A 214 -1.37 -7.04 7.35
N PHE A 215 -0.52 -6.02 7.33
CA PHE A 215 0.58 -5.80 8.25
C PHE A 215 0.39 -4.47 8.97
N TRP A 216 0.79 -4.40 10.24
CA TRP A 216 0.80 -3.14 11.00
C TRP A 216 1.91 -3.17 12.05
N GLY A 217 2.22 -1.98 12.58
CA GLY A 217 3.24 -1.84 13.62
C GLY A 217 2.88 -2.50 14.95
N ILE A 218 3.90 -2.88 15.70
CA ILE A 218 3.82 -3.33 17.09
C ILE A 218 3.73 -2.09 17.98
N LYS A 219 2.76 -2.10 18.90
CA LYS A 219 2.50 -1.01 19.83
C LYS A 219 3.76 -0.67 20.63
N SER A 220 4.08 0.62 20.73
CA SER A 220 5.27 1.15 21.43
C SER A 220 6.62 0.72 20.85
N TYR A 221 6.67 0.13 19.64
CA TYR A 221 7.91 -0.23 18.96
C TYR A 221 8.02 0.46 17.60
N ASN A 222 7.06 0.19 16.70
CA ASN A 222 7.03 0.77 15.36
C ASN A 222 5.58 1.03 14.90
N ASP A 223 4.66 1.22 15.83
CA ASP A 223 3.28 1.66 15.60
C ASP A 223 3.18 3.11 15.11
N MET A 224 4.27 3.87 15.16
CA MET A 224 4.38 5.19 14.56
C MET A 224 5.55 5.24 13.57
N LEU A 225 5.24 5.55 12.31
CA LEU A 225 6.23 5.84 11.29
C LEU A 225 6.50 7.36 11.31
N LEU A 226 7.66 7.72 11.84
CA LEU A 226 8.10 9.11 11.99
C LEU A 226 8.31 9.78 10.64
N ALA A 227 8.28 11.12 10.64
CA ALA A 227 8.60 11.97 9.51
C ALA A 227 10.00 11.67 8.94
N SER A 228 10.24 12.17 7.72
CA SER A 228 11.49 12.02 7.00
C SER A 228 12.71 12.37 7.86
N GLY A 229 13.67 11.44 7.91
CA GLY A 229 14.85 11.51 8.77
C GLY A 229 15.46 10.14 9.02
N GLN A 230 16.45 10.08 9.91
CA GLN A 230 17.21 8.85 10.17
C GLN A 230 16.35 7.71 10.75
N SER A 231 15.29 8.06 11.49
CA SER A 231 14.32 7.12 12.08
C SER A 231 12.98 7.06 11.31
N GLY A 232 12.93 7.64 10.10
CA GLY A 232 11.72 7.71 9.27
C GLY A 232 11.45 6.42 8.48
N ASN A 233 11.82 5.25 8.99
CA ASN A 233 11.55 3.98 8.33
C ASN A 233 11.12 2.88 9.31
N ALA A 234 10.38 1.91 8.78
CA ALA A 234 9.99 0.70 9.48
C ALA A 234 10.38 -0.51 8.62
N GLN A 235 10.99 -1.52 9.22
CA GLN A 235 11.49 -2.70 8.53
C GLN A 235 10.92 -3.97 9.14
N SER A 236 10.66 -4.95 8.28
CA SER A 236 10.23 -6.28 8.66
C SER A 236 10.88 -7.32 7.74
N GLU A 237 11.13 -8.50 8.29
CA GLU A 237 11.47 -9.67 7.51
C GLU A 237 10.36 -10.71 7.67
N MET A 238 10.10 -11.48 6.62
CA MET A 238 9.21 -12.62 6.70
C MET A 238 9.82 -13.84 6.03
N LEU A 239 9.50 -14.98 6.59
CA LEU A 239 9.79 -16.29 6.05
C LEU A 239 8.48 -16.87 5.49
N LEU A 240 8.56 -17.33 4.25
CA LEU A 240 7.43 -17.87 3.52
C LEU A 240 7.79 -19.28 3.09
N HIS A 241 6.89 -20.24 3.31
CA HIS A 241 7.09 -21.60 2.81
C HIS A 241 7.01 -21.61 1.28
N LYS A 242 7.83 -22.44 0.64
CA LYS A 242 7.78 -22.65 -0.81
C LYS A 242 6.78 -23.72 -1.12
N ASP A 243 5.70 -23.33 -1.78
CA ASP A 243 4.78 -24.30 -2.35
C ASP A 243 5.40 -24.90 -3.63
N PRO A 244 5.67 -26.22 -3.69
CA PRO A 244 6.29 -26.85 -4.86
C PRO A 244 5.47 -26.67 -6.14
N GLY A 245 4.15 -26.49 -6.05
CA GLY A 245 3.27 -26.36 -7.21
C GLY A 245 3.17 -24.94 -7.77
N ILE A 246 3.60 -23.92 -7.02
CA ILE A 246 3.38 -22.50 -7.39
C ILE A 246 4.67 -21.69 -7.35
N PHE A 247 5.61 -22.02 -6.46
CA PHE A 247 6.83 -21.24 -6.27
C PHE A 247 7.70 -21.29 -7.52
N THR A 248 7.99 -20.11 -8.07
CA THR A 248 8.89 -19.93 -9.20
C THR A 248 9.60 -18.58 -9.10
N PHE A 249 10.74 -18.47 -9.77
CA PHE A 249 11.43 -17.17 -9.99
C PHE A 249 11.11 -16.57 -11.35
N ARG A 250 10.36 -17.29 -12.19
CA ARG A 250 9.97 -16.80 -13.51
C ARG A 250 8.95 -15.68 -13.38
N GLU A 251 9.00 -14.75 -14.35
CA GLU A 251 7.97 -13.73 -14.55
C GLU A 251 7.69 -12.88 -13.29
N GLY A 252 8.70 -12.70 -12.44
CA GLY A 252 8.57 -11.85 -11.25
C GLY A 252 7.61 -12.39 -10.18
N TRP A 253 7.34 -13.70 -10.15
CA TRP A 253 6.40 -14.29 -9.19
C TRP A 253 6.69 -13.99 -7.71
N THR A 254 7.96 -13.80 -7.35
CA THR A 254 8.42 -13.46 -5.98
C THR A 254 8.06 -12.04 -5.53
N PHE A 255 7.48 -11.23 -6.42
CA PHE A 255 7.08 -9.86 -6.16
C PHE A 255 5.57 -9.76 -5.98
N PRO A 256 5.11 -8.83 -5.12
CA PRO A 256 3.69 -8.66 -4.83
C PRO A 256 2.95 -8.14 -6.05
N ARG A 257 1.69 -8.55 -6.20
CA ARG A 257 0.82 -8.10 -7.30
C ARG A 257 0.27 -6.70 -7.03
N ARG A 258 -0.05 -6.41 -5.77
CA ARG A 258 -0.55 -5.11 -5.30
C ARG A 258 -0.04 -4.82 -3.89
N ILE A 259 0.17 -3.56 -3.61
CA ILE A 259 0.48 -3.03 -2.28
C ILE A 259 -0.38 -1.79 -2.05
N SER A 260 -1.00 -1.68 -0.87
CA SER A 260 -1.64 -0.45 -0.42
C SER A 260 -1.15 -0.06 0.96
N PHE A 261 -0.97 1.24 1.18
CA PHE A 261 -0.56 1.81 2.47
C PHE A 261 -1.67 2.70 3.01
N ASN A 262 -2.17 2.42 4.21
CA ASN A 262 -3.31 3.12 4.83
C ASN A 262 -4.55 3.23 3.92
N GLY A 263 -4.78 2.22 3.08
CA GLY A 263 -5.89 2.17 2.14
C GLY A 263 -5.63 2.84 0.78
N ASP A 264 -4.54 3.60 0.64
CA ASP A 264 -4.12 4.17 -0.66
C ASP A 264 -3.30 3.12 -1.43
N GLU A 265 -3.69 2.82 -2.68
CA GLU A 265 -2.94 1.90 -3.55
C GLU A 265 -1.62 2.53 -4.01
N CYS A 266 -0.53 1.77 -3.90
CA CYS A 266 0.80 2.24 -4.27
C CYS A 266 1.11 1.95 -5.73
N VAL A 267 1.80 2.89 -6.38
CA VAL A 267 2.25 2.70 -7.76
C VAL A 267 3.35 1.65 -7.80
N MET A 268 3.06 0.54 -8.49
CA MET A 268 4.00 -0.56 -8.73
C MET A 268 4.84 -0.27 -9.99
N PRO A 269 6.13 -0.68 -10.04
CA PRO A 269 6.85 -0.76 -11.31
C PRO A 269 6.13 -1.68 -12.29
N PRO A 270 6.33 -1.48 -13.61
CA PRO A 270 5.74 -2.37 -14.59
C PRO A 270 6.44 -3.75 -14.55
N PRO A 271 5.73 -4.87 -14.80
CA PRO A 271 6.28 -6.22 -14.58
C PRO A 271 7.51 -6.58 -15.44
N ASP A 272 7.68 -5.93 -16.59
CA ASP A 272 8.83 -6.07 -17.50
C ASP A 272 10.13 -5.52 -16.89
N GLU A 273 10.03 -4.57 -15.98
CA GLU A 273 11.19 -4.02 -15.25
C GLU A 273 11.58 -4.86 -14.03
N TYR A 274 10.80 -5.87 -13.63
CA TYR A 274 11.05 -6.62 -12.39
C TYR A 274 12.42 -7.29 -12.39
N PRO A 275 13.07 -7.43 -11.23
CA PRO A 275 14.35 -8.13 -11.16
C PRO A 275 14.24 -9.55 -11.72
N THR A 276 14.91 -9.78 -12.84
CA THR A 276 14.96 -11.08 -13.53
C THR A 276 16.17 -11.89 -13.08
N LEU A 277 16.05 -13.22 -13.18
CA LEU A 277 17.21 -14.10 -13.02
C LEU A 277 18.20 -13.85 -14.18
N PRO A 278 19.51 -13.84 -13.90
CA PRO A 278 20.51 -13.78 -14.96
C PRO A 278 20.34 -14.99 -15.88
N ASN A 279 20.21 -14.74 -17.19
CA ASN A 279 20.01 -15.77 -18.22
C ASN A 279 21.21 -16.71 -18.41
N SER A 280 22.35 -16.45 -17.76
CA SER A 280 23.57 -17.24 -17.93
C SER A 280 24.14 -17.67 -16.59
N ALA A 281 24.28 -18.98 -16.41
CA ALA A 281 25.28 -19.52 -15.51
C ALA A 281 26.66 -19.14 -16.09
N THR A 282 27.36 -18.21 -15.46
CA THR A 282 28.81 -18.08 -15.67
C THR A 282 29.44 -19.39 -15.21
N THR A 283 29.70 -20.29 -16.16
CA THR A 283 30.55 -21.44 -15.94
C THR A 283 31.95 -20.88 -15.68
N SER A 284 32.30 -20.69 -14.41
CA SER A 284 33.71 -20.59 -14.05
C SER A 284 34.32 -21.94 -14.39
N ARG A 285 34.99 -22.02 -15.53
CA ARG A 285 35.86 -23.16 -15.83
C ARG A 285 36.91 -23.15 -14.71
N PRO A 286 37.00 -24.18 -13.86
CA PRO A 286 38.11 -24.25 -12.94
C PRO A 286 39.37 -24.31 -13.80
N SER A 287 40.23 -23.31 -13.65
CA SER A 287 41.58 -23.34 -14.20
C SER A 287 42.25 -24.60 -13.66
N SER A 288 42.42 -25.61 -14.50
CA SER A 288 43.16 -26.82 -14.19
C SER A 288 44.62 -26.41 -13.99
N VAL A 289 44.98 -26.09 -12.74
CA VAL A 289 46.37 -25.93 -12.35
C VAL A 289 46.92 -27.34 -12.22
N PHE A 290 47.56 -27.84 -13.28
CA PHE A 290 48.32 -29.08 -13.25
C PHE A 290 49.46 -28.91 -12.24
N PHE A 291 49.31 -29.47 -11.04
CA PHE A 291 50.41 -29.66 -10.10
C PHE A 291 51.30 -30.78 -10.65
N SER A 292 52.37 -30.41 -11.34
CA SER A 292 53.40 -31.34 -11.78
C SER A 292 54.21 -31.77 -10.56
N PHE A 293 53.92 -32.96 -10.01
CA PHE A 293 54.75 -33.60 -9.00
C PHE A 293 56.04 -34.10 -9.68
N LEU A 294 57.14 -33.36 -9.49
CA LEU A 294 58.49 -33.84 -9.75
C LEU A 294 58.86 -34.85 -8.67
N ILE A 295 58.67 -36.14 -8.95
CA ILE A 295 59.27 -37.22 -8.16
C ILE A 295 60.75 -37.29 -8.54
N LEU A 296 61.60 -36.73 -7.67
CA LEU A 296 63.03 -37.00 -7.66
C LEU A 296 63.24 -38.40 -7.08
N VAL A 297 63.40 -39.37 -7.97
CA VAL A 297 63.85 -40.72 -7.67
C VAL A 297 65.34 -40.65 -7.31
N PHE A 298 65.67 -40.90 -6.05
CA PHE A 298 67.02 -41.23 -5.61
C PHE A 298 67.38 -42.62 -6.11
N VAL A 299 68.39 -42.72 -6.98
CA VAL A 299 69.07 -43.99 -7.32
C VAL A 299 70.57 -43.71 -7.37
N PHE A 300 71.26 -44.26 -6.37
CA PHE A 300 72.70 -44.53 -6.16
C PHE A 300 73.71 -43.39 -6.30
#